data_AF-A0A383EY08-F1
#
_entry.id   AF-A0A383EY08-F1
#
_cell.length_a   1.000
_cell.length_b   1.000
_cell.length_c   1.000
_cell.angle_alpha   90.00
_cell.angle_beta   90.00
_cell.angle_gamma   90.00
#
_symmetry.space_group_name_H-M   'P 1'
#
loop_
_entity.id
_entity.type
_entity.pdbx_description
1 polymer ?
#
loop_
_entity_poly.entity_id
_entity_poly.type
_entity_poly.pdbx_seq_one_letter_code
_entity_poly.pdbx_strand_id
1 'polypeptide(L)'
;MNKLIAVILLCLVSPILTLVSFFIVIVDGFPIIYKQKRSGQNNSFFTVYKLRTMKKNTPELATDKLNITSFYWGATFIRKLSIDELPQLINIIKGDISFIGPRPALHNQFNLINQRNKLGISLLKP
;
A
#
# COMPACT_ATOMS: atom_id res chain seq x y z
N MET A 1 18.52 -5.69 -10.87
CA MET A 1 17.48 -6.63 -11.36
C MET A 1 16.07 -6.22 -10.92
N ASN A 2 15.76 -6.18 -9.61
CA ASN A 2 14.39 -5.91 -9.11
C ASN A 2 13.77 -4.60 -9.63
N LYS A 3 14.53 -3.51 -9.72
CA LYS A 3 14.02 -2.23 -10.25
C LYS A 3 13.56 -2.32 -11.71
N LEU A 4 14.31 -3.04 -12.56
CA LEU A 4 13.96 -3.21 -13.97
C LEU A 4 12.67 -4.03 -14.12
N ILE A 5 12.56 -5.13 -13.37
CA ILE A 5 11.34 -5.95 -13.33
C ILE A 5 10.14 -5.10 -12.88
N ALA A 6 10.31 -4.29 -11.84
CA ALA A 6 9.24 -3.42 -11.35
C ALA A 6 8.79 -2.37 -12.39
N VAL A 7 9.72 -1.80 -13.17
CA VAL A 7 9.38 -0.88 -14.28
C VAL A 7 8.59 -1.61 -15.36
N ILE A 8 9.04 -2.79 -15.79
CA ILE A 8 8.36 -3.59 -16.81
C ILE A 8 6.94 -3.95 -16.35
N LEU A 9 6.79 -4.45 -15.12
CA LEU A 9 5.47 -4.77 -14.55
C LEU A 9 4.59 -3.53 -14.44
N LEU A 10 5.14 -2.38 -14.05
CA LEU A 10 4.39 -1.13 -13.96
C LEU A 10 3.86 -0.70 -15.33
N CYS A 11 4.67 -0.83 -16.39
CA CYS A 11 4.23 -0.57 -17.76
C CYS A 11 3.10 -1.52 -18.19
N LEU A 12 3.26 -2.83 -17.94
CA LEU A 12 2.24 -3.85 -18.27
C LEU A 12 0.92 -3.63 -17.54
N VAL A 13 0.98 -3.18 -16.29
CA VAL A 13 -0.17 -2.97 -15.41
C VAL A 13 -0.74 -1.54 -15.54
N SER A 14 -0.07 -0.65 -16.27
CA SER A 14 -0.54 0.74 -16.45
C SER A 14 -1.96 0.88 -17.06
N PRO A 15 -2.42 0.03 -18.00
CA PRO A 15 -3.78 0.15 -18.54
C PRO A 15 -4.85 -0.14 -17.47
N ILE A 16 -4.64 -1.17 -16.63
CA ILE A 16 -5.58 -1.50 -15.56
C ILE A 16 -5.55 -0.45 -14.45
N LEU A 17 -4.38 0.07 -14.07
CA LEU A 17 -4.27 1.18 -13.13
C LEU A 17 -5.04 2.41 -13.61
N THR A 18 -4.94 2.73 -14.91
CA THR A 18 -5.66 3.86 -15.52
C THR A 18 -7.17 3.65 -15.44
N LEU A 19 -7.67 2.47 -15.84
CA LEU A 19 -9.10 2.15 -15.78
C LEU A 19 -9.66 2.23 -14.36
N VAL A 20 -8.96 1.64 -13.38
CA VAL A 20 -9.40 1.68 -11.97
C VAL A 20 -9.30 3.10 -11.41
N SER A 21 -8.31 3.89 -11.83
CA SER A 21 -8.19 5.29 -11.44
C SER A 21 -9.40 6.12 -11.88
N PHE A 22 -9.86 5.95 -13.13
CA PHE A 22 -11.09 6.58 -13.62
C PHE A 22 -12.31 6.15 -12.80
N PHE A 23 -12.45 4.85 -12.54
CA PHE A 23 -13.54 4.34 -11.71
C PHE A 23 -13.56 4.96 -10.31
N ILE A 24 -12.41 5.09 -9.64
CA ILE A 24 -12.29 5.73 -8.32
C ILE A 24 -12.77 7.19 -8.39
N VAL A 25 -12.35 7.94 -9.41
CA VAL A 25 -12.76 9.33 -9.59
C VAL A 25 -14.26 9.46 -9.79
N ILE A 26 -14.88 8.57 -10.55
CA ILE A 26 -16.34 8.57 -10.78
C ILE A 26 -17.10 8.25 -9.50
N VAL A 27 -16.65 7.26 -8.72
CA VAL A 27 -17.39 6.76 -7.56
C VAL A 27 -17.19 7.61 -6.31
N ASP A 28 -15.97 8.09 -6.05
CA ASP A 28 -15.63 8.78 -4.80
C ASP A 28 -14.70 10.00 -5.01
N GLY A 29 -14.32 10.32 -6.24
CA GLY A 29 -13.51 11.49 -6.58
C GLY A 29 -12.02 11.40 -6.23
N PHE A 30 -11.33 12.53 -6.31
CA PHE A 30 -9.91 12.66 -5.95
C PHE A 30 -9.68 12.68 -4.43
N PRO A 31 -8.50 12.22 -3.93
CA PRO A 31 -7.34 11.74 -4.70
C PRO A 31 -7.43 10.27 -5.11
N ILE A 32 -6.73 9.86 -6.19
CA ILE A 32 -6.70 8.46 -6.62
C ILE A 32 -5.75 7.63 -5.76
N ILE A 33 -4.58 8.18 -5.45
CA ILE A 33 -3.53 7.48 -4.69
C ILE A 33 -3.70 7.78 -3.20
N TYR A 34 -3.82 6.72 -2.42
CA TYR A 34 -3.68 6.75 -0.98
C TYR A 34 -2.22 6.54 -0.58
N LYS A 35 -1.73 7.37 0.33
CA LYS A 35 -0.36 7.35 0.84
C LYS A 35 -0.40 6.95 2.31
N GLN A 36 0.39 5.96 2.70
CA GLN A 36 0.40 5.48 4.08
C GLN A 36 1.82 5.33 4.62
N LYS A 37 2.08 5.93 5.80
CA LYS A 37 3.37 5.77 6.49
C LYS A 37 3.50 4.39 7.11
N ARG A 38 4.61 3.71 6.81
CA ARG A 38 4.95 2.38 7.32
C ARG A 38 6.38 2.35 7.86
N SER A 39 6.64 1.43 8.79
CA SER A 39 7.97 1.14 9.32
C SER A 39 8.71 0.17 8.39
N GLY A 40 9.85 0.62 7.87
CA GLY A 40 10.74 -0.08 6.96
C GLY A 40 11.98 -0.65 7.63
N GLN A 41 13.03 -0.84 6.83
CA GLN A 41 14.31 -1.37 7.31
C GLN A 41 14.94 -0.42 8.32
N ASN A 42 15.53 -0.96 9.39
CA ASN A 42 16.14 -0.22 10.48
C ASN A 42 15.20 0.80 11.14
N ASN A 43 13.90 0.50 11.20
CA ASN A 43 12.84 1.39 11.70
C ASN A 43 12.74 2.75 10.99
N SER A 44 13.30 2.87 9.78
CA SER A 44 13.08 4.04 8.93
C SER A 44 11.62 4.09 8.49
N PHE A 45 11.05 5.29 8.39
CA PHE A 45 9.69 5.43 7.85
C PHE A 45 9.72 5.69 6.36
N PHE A 46 8.83 5.02 5.64
CA PHE A 46 8.59 5.28 4.22
C PHE A 46 7.10 5.32 3.94
N THR A 47 6.76 5.84 2.76
CA THR A 47 5.37 6.01 2.33
C THR A 47 5.02 4.95 1.31
N VAL A 48 4.08 4.07 1.64
CA VAL A 48 3.50 3.10 0.72
C VAL A 48 2.45 3.78 -0.15
N TYR A 49 2.47 3.51 -1.46
CA TYR A 49 1.46 3.98 -2.41
C TYR A 49 0.43 2.88 -2.68
N LYS A 50 -0.85 3.23 -2.61
CA LYS A 50 -1.97 2.34 -2.97
C LYS A 50 -3.03 3.09 -3.76
N LEU A 51 -3.87 2.38 -4.51
CA LEU A 51 -5.12 2.99 -4.97
C LEU A 51 -6.06 3.18 -3.78
N ARG A 52 -6.78 4.29 -3.78
CA ARG A 52 -7.67 4.66 -2.69
C ARG A 52 -8.96 3.84 -2.78
N THR A 53 -9.11 2.89 -1.85
CA THR A 53 -10.33 2.08 -1.71
C THR A 53 -11.23 2.53 -0.55
N MET A 54 -10.75 3.45 0.28
CA MET A 54 -11.50 4.02 1.40
C MET A 54 -12.09 5.37 1.00
N LYS A 55 -13.27 5.71 1.52
CA LYS A 55 -13.89 7.02 1.37
C LYS A 55 -13.01 8.12 1.96
N LYS A 56 -13.20 9.35 1.50
CA LYS A 56 -12.48 10.52 2.03
C LYS A 56 -12.72 10.65 3.54
N ASN A 57 -11.72 11.18 4.25
CA ASN A 57 -11.76 11.42 5.70
C ASN A 57 -11.88 10.15 6.57
N THR A 58 -11.61 8.96 6.01
CA THR A 58 -11.49 7.73 6.81
C THR A 58 -10.22 7.80 7.67
N PRO A 59 -10.29 7.52 8.99
CA PRO A 59 -9.12 7.59 9.86
C PRO A 59 -8.05 6.54 9.48
N GLU A 60 -6.76 6.87 9.67
CA GLU A 60 -5.63 5.97 9.38
C GLU A 60 -5.50 4.85 10.43
N LEU A 61 -6.36 3.85 10.34
CA LEU A 61 -6.37 2.68 11.21
C LEU A 61 -6.00 1.41 10.44
N ALA A 62 -5.69 0.35 11.19
CA ALA A 62 -5.61 -0.99 10.62
C ALA A 62 -6.98 -1.35 10.01
N THR A 63 -6.99 -2.07 8.89
CA THR A 63 -8.22 -2.42 8.17
C THR A 63 -9.23 -3.12 9.07
N ASP A 64 -8.77 -3.97 9.99
CA ASP A 64 -9.64 -4.73 10.91
C ASP A 64 -10.36 -3.85 11.94
N LYS A 65 -9.95 -2.58 12.07
CA LYS A 65 -10.57 -1.58 12.96
C LYS A 65 -11.48 -0.60 12.21
N LEU A 66 -11.67 -0.78 10.90
CA LEU A 66 -12.51 0.10 10.08
C LEU A 66 -13.91 -0.48 9.91
N ASN A 67 -14.91 0.40 9.94
CA ASN A 67 -16.29 0.04 9.62
C ASN A 67 -16.46 -0.18 8.12
N ILE A 68 -17.40 -1.05 7.73
CA ILE A 68 -17.71 -1.34 6.31
C ILE A 68 -18.13 -0.07 5.54
N THR A 69 -18.73 0.90 6.22
CA THR A 69 -19.14 2.19 5.66
C THR A 69 -17.98 3.08 5.23
N SER A 70 -16.76 2.76 5.67
CA SER A 70 -15.51 3.45 5.29
C SER A 70 -15.08 3.15 3.84
N PHE A 71 -15.74 2.20 3.17
CA PHE A 71 -15.44 1.77 1.82
C PHE A 71 -16.60 2.13 0.88
N TYR A 72 -16.29 2.45 -0.38
CA TYR A 72 -17.31 2.54 -1.43
C TYR A 72 -17.60 1.16 -2.02
N TRP A 73 -18.74 0.98 -2.69
CA TRP A 73 -19.27 -0.33 -3.08
C TRP A 73 -18.30 -1.20 -3.93
N GLY A 74 -17.52 -0.59 -4.82
CA GLY A 74 -16.52 -1.29 -5.65
C GLY A 74 -15.18 -1.59 -4.97
N ALA A 75 -14.93 -1.05 -3.77
CA ALA A 75 -13.65 -1.18 -3.07
C ALA A 75 -13.29 -2.64 -2.76
N THR A 76 -14.29 -3.45 -2.40
CA THR A 76 -14.10 -4.86 -2.04
C THR A 76 -13.50 -5.65 -3.20
N PHE A 77 -13.95 -5.41 -4.43
CA PHE A 77 -13.43 -6.11 -5.62
C PHE A 77 -11.98 -5.72 -5.93
N ILE A 78 -11.68 -4.42 -5.89
CA ILE A 78 -10.31 -3.90 -6.09
C ILE A 78 -9.34 -4.53 -5.09
N ARG A 79 -9.74 -4.62 -3.81
CA ARG A 79 -8.93 -5.23 -2.73
C ARG A 79 -8.82 -6.75 -2.86
N LYS A 80 -9.89 -7.43 -3.26
CA LYS A 80 -9.90 -8.89 -3.45
C LYS A 80 -8.94 -9.31 -4.56
N LEU A 81 -8.82 -8.49 -5.60
CA LEU A 81 -7.86 -8.69 -6.69
C LEU A 81 -6.48 -8.07 -6.43
N SER A 82 -6.25 -7.48 -5.25
CA SER A 82 -5.01 -6.78 -4.89
C SER A 82 -4.59 -5.68 -5.88
N ILE A 83 -5.55 -5.14 -6.64
CA ILE A 83 -5.28 -4.08 -7.62
C ILE A 83 -4.87 -2.79 -6.91
N ASP A 84 -5.37 -2.57 -5.69
CA ASP A 84 -4.99 -1.43 -4.86
C ASP A 84 -3.53 -1.42 -4.45
N GLU A 85 -2.86 -2.57 -4.46
CA GLU A 85 -1.45 -2.70 -4.06
C GLU A 85 -0.48 -2.53 -5.25
N LEU A 86 -0.95 -2.53 -6.50
CA LEU A 86 -0.10 -2.38 -7.70
C LEU A 86 0.75 -1.09 -7.72
N PRO A 87 0.30 0.07 -7.20
CA PRO A 87 1.16 1.25 -7.09
C PRO A 87 2.40 1.07 -6.21
N GLN A 88 2.47 0.01 -5.39
CA GLN A 88 3.67 -0.33 -4.61
C GLN A 88 4.87 -0.72 -5.47
N LEU A 89 4.68 -1.03 -6.76
CA LEU A 89 5.79 -1.17 -7.71
C LEU A 89 6.68 0.09 -7.72
N ILE A 90 6.10 1.28 -7.50
CA ILE A 90 6.85 2.54 -7.36
C ILE A 90 7.76 2.50 -6.14
N ASN A 91 7.32 1.89 -5.03
CA ASN A 91 8.15 1.69 -3.84
C ASN A 91 9.33 0.74 -4.10
N ILE A 92 9.14 -0.30 -4.93
CA ILE A 92 10.23 -1.20 -5.34
C ILE A 92 11.26 -0.45 -6.21
N ILE A 93 10.79 0.39 -7.14
CA ILE A 93 11.65 1.22 -8.01
C ILE A 93 12.48 2.20 -7.17
N LYS A 94 11.85 2.88 -6.20
CA LYS A 94 12.51 3.75 -5.22
C LYS A 94 13.49 3.00 -4.32
N GLY A 95 13.23 1.72 -4.09
CA GLY A 95 14.00 0.88 -3.19
C GLY A 95 13.53 0.98 -1.73
N ASP A 96 12.29 1.39 -1.47
CA ASP A 96 11.71 1.38 -0.14
C ASP A 96 11.38 -0.06 0.31
N ILE A 97 10.90 -0.88 -0.62
CA ILE A 97 10.52 -2.28 -0.40
C ILE A 97 11.15 -3.20 -1.47
N SER A 98 11.00 -4.50 -1.27
CA SER A 98 11.42 -5.59 -2.14
C SER A 98 10.20 -6.39 -2.62
N PHE A 99 10.39 -7.29 -3.59
CA PHE A 99 9.33 -8.19 -4.03
C PHE A 99 9.00 -9.27 -2.98
N ILE A 100 9.99 -9.65 -2.17
CA ILE A 100 9.90 -10.71 -1.18
C ILE A 100 10.51 -10.18 0.11
N GLY A 101 9.66 -9.89 1.09
CA GLY A 101 10.07 -9.33 2.38
C GLY A 101 8.91 -9.33 3.38
N PRO A 102 9.20 -9.04 4.67
CA PRO A 102 8.19 -8.98 5.72
C PRO A 102 7.29 -7.76 5.55
N ARG A 103 5.97 -7.97 5.54
CA ARG A 103 4.97 -6.88 5.44
C ARG A 103 5.28 -5.78 6.48
N PRO A 104 5.41 -4.51 6.05
CA PRO A 104 5.83 -3.43 6.93
C PRO A 104 4.71 -3.01 7.89
N ALA A 105 5.05 -2.76 9.16
CA ALA A 105 4.08 -2.37 10.18
C ALA A 105 3.57 -0.93 9.94
N LEU A 106 2.35 -0.63 10.41
CA LEU A 106 1.87 0.75 10.46
C LEU A 106 2.69 1.57 11.46
N HIS A 107 2.86 2.87 11.20
CA HIS A 107 3.63 3.75 12.06
C HIS A 107 3.07 3.84 13.49
N ASN A 108 1.76 3.64 13.67
CA ASN A 108 1.07 3.71 14.96
C ASN A 108 0.94 2.35 15.68
N GLN A 109 1.55 1.28 15.16
CA GLN A 109 1.52 -0.06 15.77
C GLN A 109 2.77 -0.32 16.63
N PHE A 110 2.93 0.42 17.73
CA PHE A 110 4.12 0.37 18.59
C PHE A 110 4.45 -1.04 19.10
N ASN A 111 3.44 -1.80 19.55
CA ASN A 111 3.64 -3.16 20.06
C ASN A 111 4.21 -4.08 18.97
N LEU A 112 3.69 -3.99 17.74
CA LEU A 112 4.17 -4.81 16.61
C LEU A 112 5.58 -4.39 16.19
N ILE A 113 5.88 -3.09 16.16
CA ILE A 113 7.22 -2.58 15.87
C ILE A 113 8.23 -3.11 16.90
N ASN A 114 7.88 -3.07 18.18
CA ASN A 114 8.73 -3.59 19.25
C ASN A 114 8.97 -5.10 19.12
N GLN A 115 7.95 -5.89 18.78
CA GLN A 115 8.10 -7.32 18.53
C GLN A 115 8.99 -7.61 17.31
N ARG A 116 8.82 -6.86 16.22
CA ARG A 116 9.68 -6.97 15.03
C ARG A 116 11.14 -6.69 15.35
N ASN A 117 11.42 -5.70 16.20
CA ASN A 117 12.77 -5.39 16.67
C ASN A 117 13.36 -6.54 17.49
N LYS A 118 12.60 -7.10 18.42
CA LYS A 118 13.04 -8.26 19.23
C LYS A 118 13.39 -9.48 18.38
N LEU A 119 12.66 -9.69 17.29
CA LEU A 119 12.85 -10.82 16.38
C LEU A 119 13.83 -10.51 15.21
N GLY A 120 14.46 -9.32 15.19
CA GLY A 120 15.37 -8.92 14.11
C GLY A 120 14.69 -8.69 12.75
N ILE A 121 13.36 -8.71 12.68
CA ILE A 121 12.59 -8.53 11.42
C ILE A 121 12.79 -7.13 10.84
N SER A 122 13.03 -6.12 11.69
CA SER A 122 13.29 -4.74 11.25
C SER A 122 14.62 -4.59 10.51
N LEU A 123 15.54 -5.55 10.60
CA LEU A 123 16.79 -5.55 9.84
C LEU A 123 16.59 -5.97 8.38
N LEU A 124 15.50 -6.66 8.08
CA LEU A 124 15.17 -7.10 6.73
C LEU A 124 14.48 -5.98 5.96
N LYS A 125 14.78 -5.91 4.66
CA LYS A 125 14.06 -5.01 3.76
C LYS A 125 12.62 -5.51 3.61
N PRO A 126 11.62 -4.65 3.83
CA PRO A 126 10.22 -5.03 3.67
C PRO A 126 9.91 -5.53 2.26
#